data_AF-M1WKX5-F1
#
_entry.id   AF-M1WKX5-F1
#
_cell.length_a   1.000
_cell.length_b   1.000
_cell.length_c   1.000
_cell.angle_alpha   90.00
_cell.angle_beta   90.00
_cell.angle_gamma   90.00
#
_symmetry.space_group_name_H-M   'P 1'
#
loop_
_entity.id
_entity.type
_entity.pdbx_description
1 polymer ?
#
loop_
_entity_poly.entity_id
_entity_poly.type
_entity_poly.pdbx_seq_one_letter_code
_entity_poly.pdbx_strand_id
1 'polypeptide(L)'
;MFADFYHERVVSVSGPGYTIGMTRETMELIGIVAGFCTTASFLPQVIRTWKSRSVDDISLKMYMLFCVGVLLWLLYGFLIGSLSVILANSVTLFLAGAVLVMKVRFDRER
;
A
#
# COMPACT_ATOMS: atom_id res chain seq x y z
N MET A 1 37.92 7.17 2.45
CA MET A 1 37.16 6.79 3.66
C MET A 1 35.86 7.58 3.83
N PHE A 2 35.87 8.92 3.98
CA PHE A 2 34.61 9.70 4.09
C PHE A 2 33.81 9.73 2.76
N ALA A 3 34.47 9.88 1.62
CA ALA A 3 33.81 9.89 0.30
C ALA A 3 33.20 8.51 -0.05
N ASP A 4 33.91 7.43 0.27
CA ASP A 4 33.44 6.05 0.02
C ASP A 4 32.20 5.73 0.86
N PHE A 5 32.16 6.19 2.11
CA PHE A 5 31.00 6.03 3.00
C PHE A 5 29.77 6.82 2.54
N TYR A 6 29.95 7.98 1.90
CA TYR A 6 28.86 8.73 1.27
C TYR A 6 28.32 8.00 0.04
N HIS A 7 29.19 7.42 -0.78
CA HIS A 7 28.79 6.66 -1.98
C HIS A 7 28.00 5.39 -1.66
N GLU A 8 28.25 4.74 -0.51
CA GLU A 8 27.50 3.53 -0.12
C GLU A 8 26.05 3.81 0.31
N ARG A 9 25.74 5.02 0.79
CA ARG A 9 24.40 5.38 1.30
C ARG A 9 23.52 6.13 0.30
N VAL A 10 24.12 6.68 -0.75
CA VAL A 10 23.41 7.47 -1.78
C VAL A 10 23.16 6.60 -3.00
N VAL A 11 21.88 6.37 -3.30
CA VAL A 11 21.46 5.79 -4.58
C VAL A 11 21.34 6.91 -5.58
N SER A 12 22.07 6.80 -6.69
CA SER A 12 22.05 7.75 -7.79
C SER A 12 21.14 7.27 -8.91
N VAL A 13 20.16 8.10 -9.28
CA VAL A 13 19.37 7.95 -10.49
C VAL A 13 19.86 8.97 -11.51
N SER A 14 20.40 8.47 -12.63
CA SER A 14 20.95 9.31 -13.69
C SER A 14 20.07 9.27 -14.93
N GLY A 15 19.87 10.44 -15.54
CA GLY A 15 19.23 10.60 -16.85
C GLY A 15 20.10 11.47 -17.77
N PRO A 16 19.66 11.74 -19.02
CA PRO A 16 20.42 12.55 -19.96
C PRO A 16 20.65 13.96 -19.39
N GLY A 17 21.89 14.25 -18.98
CA GLY A 17 22.28 15.57 -18.45
C GLY A 17 22.03 15.81 -16.96
N TYR A 18 21.60 14.81 -16.17
CA TYR A 18 21.42 14.99 -14.72
C TYR A 18 21.69 13.71 -13.91
N THR A 19 22.03 13.88 -12.64
CA THR A 19 22.10 12.80 -11.65
C THR A 19 21.48 13.26 -10.33
N ILE A 20 20.48 12.53 -9.86
CA ILE A 20 19.84 12.76 -8.57
C ILE A 20 20.38 11.72 -7.60
N GLY A 21 21.05 12.16 -6.54
CA GLY A 21 21.43 11.30 -5.42
C GLY A 21 20.37 11.39 -4.32
N MET A 22 19.86 10.25 -3.86
CA MET A 22 19.00 10.16 -2.67
C MET A 22 19.53 9.11 -1.71
N THR A 23 19.39 9.35 -0.40
CA THR A 23 19.75 8.34 0.58
C THR A 23 18.66 7.27 0.69
N ARG A 24 19.04 6.05 1.07
CA ARG A 24 18.07 4.96 1.39
C ARG A 24 17.01 5.40 2.39
N GLU A 25 17.41 6.19 3.39
CA GLU A 25 16.51 6.74 4.41
C GLU A 25 15.43 7.65 3.81
N THR A 26 15.79 8.54 2.89
CA THR A 26 14.81 9.41 2.21
C THR A 26 13.82 8.59 1.36
N MET A 27 14.31 7.56 0.67
CA MET A 27 13.44 6.67 -0.13
C MET A 27 12.43 5.91 0.75
N GLU A 28 12.88 5.34 1.87
CA GLU A 28 11.97 4.65 2.81
C GLU A 28 10.98 5.62 3.46
N LEU A 29 11.38 6.85 3.81
CA LEU A 29 10.45 7.84 4.35
C LEU A 29 9.33 8.16 3.36
N ILE A 30 9.67 8.38 2.08
CA ILE A 30 8.69 8.60 1.02
C ILE A 30 7.78 7.37 0.88
N GLY A 31 8.35 6.16 0.89
CA GLY A 31 7.60 4.91 0.82
C GLY A 31 6.59 4.74 1.96
N ILE A 32 7.00 5.03 3.20
CA ILE A 32 6.14 4.97 4.38
C ILE A 32 5.02 6.01 4.29
N VAL A 33 5.32 7.26 3.92
CA VAL A 33 4.30 8.32 3.79
C VAL A 33 3.31 8.00 2.67
N ALA A 34 3.81 7.54 1.52
CA ALA A 34 2.96 7.11 0.41
C ALA A 34 2.05 5.93 0.83
N GLY A 35 2.62 4.95 1.53
CA GLY A 35 1.90 3.83 2.10
C GLY A 35 0.83 4.27 3.09
N PHE A 36 1.15 5.20 4.00
CA PHE A 36 0.21 5.75 4.96
C PHE A 36 -0.96 6.46 4.27
N CYS A 37 -0.68 7.41 3.36
CA CYS A 37 -1.72 8.17 2.67
C CYS A 37 -2.68 7.28 1.89
N THR A 38 -2.13 6.32 1.13
CA THR A 38 -2.94 5.39 0.32
C THR A 38 -3.75 4.44 1.20
N THR A 39 -3.14 3.86 2.24
CA THR A 39 -3.81 2.93 3.15
C THR A 39 -4.90 3.63 3.98
N ALA A 40 -4.61 4.81 4.54
CA ALA A 40 -5.54 5.58 5.36
C ALA A 40 -6.80 6.00 4.56
N SER A 41 -6.69 6.13 3.24
CA SER A 41 -7.82 6.42 2.37
C SER A 41 -8.92 5.34 2.37
N PHE A 42 -8.60 4.10 2.79
CA PHE A 42 -9.59 3.02 2.94
C PHE A 42 -10.41 3.13 4.23
N LEU A 43 -9.91 3.85 5.25
CA LEU A 43 -10.57 3.94 6.55
C LEU A 43 -11.96 4.59 6.48
N PRO A 44 -12.17 5.71 5.76
CA PRO A 44 -13.52 6.27 5.54
C PRO A 44 -14.49 5.26 4.92
N GLN A 45 -14.02 4.43 3.99
CA GLN A 45 -14.86 3.41 3.35
C GLN A 45 -15.27 2.32 4.33
N VAL A 46 -14.34 1.82 5.15
CA VAL A 46 -14.63 0.84 6.21
C VAL A 46 -15.68 1.38 7.18
N ILE A 47 -15.48 2.60 7.67
CA ILE A 47 -16.39 3.25 8.63
C ILE A 47 -17.78 3.45 8.01
N ARG A 48 -17.84 3.95 6.77
CA ARG A 48 -19.11 4.18 6.06
C ARG A 48 -19.88 2.87 5.90
N THR A 49 -19.23 1.82 5.39
CA THR A 49 -19.87 0.52 5.17
C THR A 49 -20.36 -0.10 6.48
N TRP A 50 -19.58 -0.02 7.56
CA TRP A 50 -19.99 -0.54 8.86
C TRP A 50 -21.22 0.18 9.44
N LYS A 51 -21.24 1.51 9.34
CA LYS A 51 -22.31 2.36 9.90
C LYS A 51 -23.59 2.32 9.06
N SER A 52 -23.48 2.46 7.74
CA SER A 52 -24.65 2.55 6.87
C SER A 52 -25.26 1.19 6.53
N ARG A 53 -24.46 0.10 6.64
CA ARG A 53 -24.82 -1.24 6.14
C ARG A 53 -25.21 -1.27 4.65
N SER A 54 -25.01 -0.17 3.93
CA SER A 54 -25.30 -0.06 2.50
C SER A 54 -24.07 -0.44 1.69
N VAL A 55 -24.21 -1.44 0.84
CA VAL A 55 -23.14 -2.06 0.06
C VAL A 55 -23.47 -2.14 -1.43
N ASP A 56 -24.53 -1.48 -1.88
CA ASP A 56 -25.03 -1.54 -3.26
C ASP A 56 -24.03 -0.94 -4.24
N ASP A 57 -23.39 0.16 -3.84
CA ASP A 57 -22.40 0.87 -4.64
C ASP A 57 -21.03 0.15 -4.65
N ILE A 58 -20.88 -0.93 -3.88
CA ILE A 58 -19.61 -1.66 -3.74
C ILE A 58 -19.60 -2.88 -4.67
N SER A 59 -18.78 -2.81 -5.71
CA SER A 59 -18.55 -3.94 -6.61
C SER A 59 -17.74 -5.03 -5.93
N LEU A 60 -18.36 -6.20 -5.73
CA LEU A 60 -17.71 -7.39 -5.16
C LEU A 60 -16.51 -7.84 -5.99
N LYS A 61 -16.66 -7.88 -7.31
CA LYS A 61 -15.59 -8.31 -8.24
C LYS A 61 -14.37 -7.39 -8.16
N MET A 62 -14.61 -6.09 -8.07
CA MET A 62 -13.55 -5.10 -7.95
C MET A 62 -12.76 -5.31 -6.65
N TYR A 63 -13.45 -5.46 -5.51
CA TYR A 63 -12.77 -5.69 -4.22
C TYR A 63 -12.04 -7.03 -4.15
N MET A 64 -12.60 -8.10 -4.74
CA MET A 64 -11.90 -9.39 -4.82
C MET A 64 -10.59 -9.27 -5.62
N LEU A 65 -10.64 -8.67 -6.81
CA LEU A 65 -9.46 -8.46 -7.65
C LEU A 65 -8.44 -7.54 -6.97
N PHE A 66 -8.93 -6.49 -6.30
CA PHE A 66 -8.08 -5.58 -5.53
C PHE A 66 -7.35 -6.31 -4.39
N CYS A 67 -8.06 -7.10 -3.57
CA CYS A 67 -7.44 -7.89 -2.51
C CYS A 67 -6.39 -8.88 -3.04
N VAL A 68 -6.66 -9.55 -4.17
CA VAL A 68 -5.65 -10.42 -4.82
C VAL A 68 -4.43 -9.62 -5.26
N GLY A 69 -4.63 -8.48 -5.91
CA GLY A 69 -3.53 -7.60 -6.34
C GLY A 69 -2.68 -7.11 -5.16
N VAL A 70 -3.31 -6.67 -4.07
CA VAL A 70 -2.61 -6.22 -2.85
C VAL A 70 -1.87 -7.39 -2.18
N LEU A 71 -2.44 -8.60 -2.17
CA LEU A 71 -1.74 -9.79 -1.68
C LEU A 71 -0.49 -10.09 -2.52
N LEU A 72 -0.59 -9.99 -3.86
CA LEU A 72 0.56 -10.16 -4.74
C LEU A 72 1.63 -9.07 -4.50
N TRP A 73 1.23 -7.82 -4.30
CA TRP A 73 2.15 -6.74 -3.92
C TRP A 73 2.82 -6.96 -2.57
N LEU A 74 2.10 -7.51 -1.59
CA LEU A 74 2.67 -7.89 -0.30
C LEU A 74 3.73 -8.98 -0.46
N LEU A 75 3.43 -10.05 -1.20
CA LEU A 75 4.39 -11.11 -1.52
C LEU A 75 5.60 -10.55 -2.26
N TYR A 76 5.38 -9.68 -3.24
CA TYR A 76 6.45 -8.98 -3.95
C TYR A 76 7.34 -8.15 -3.01
N GLY A 77 6.74 -7.43 -2.06
CA GLY A 77 7.47 -6.67 -1.04
C GLY A 77 8.44 -7.53 -0.23
N PHE A 78 8.01 -8.74 0.16
CA PHE A 78 8.90 -9.72 0.81
C PHE A 78 10.05 -10.17 -0.10
N LEU A 79 9.78 -10.42 -1.38
CA LEU A 79 10.80 -10.85 -2.35
C LEU A 79 11.88 -9.79 -2.59
N ILE A 80 11.52 -8.50 -2.55
CA ILE A 80 12.48 -7.39 -2.73
C ILE A 80 13.02 -6.83 -1.40
N GLY A 81 12.59 -7.37 -0.26
CA GLY A 81 12.99 -6.90 1.06
C GLY A 81 12.58 -5.45 1.39
N SER A 82 11.50 -4.93 0.78
CA SER A 82 11.05 -3.55 0.99
C SER A 82 10.04 -3.46 2.14
N LEU A 83 10.48 -2.91 3.27
CA LEU A 83 9.64 -2.74 4.45
C LEU A 83 8.45 -1.82 4.18
N SER A 84 8.66 -0.72 3.47
CA SER A 84 7.60 0.20 3.03
C SER A 84 6.47 -0.51 2.27
N VAL A 85 6.81 -1.36 1.30
CA VAL A 85 5.83 -2.11 0.50
C VAL A 85 5.10 -3.14 1.35
N ILE A 86 5.82 -3.86 2.21
CA ILE A 86 5.24 -4.88 3.10
C ILE A 86 4.23 -4.25 4.05
N LEU A 87 4.60 -3.19 4.76
CA LEU A 87 3.74 -2.53 5.74
C LEU A 87 2.48 -1.94 5.09
N ALA A 88 2.65 -1.22 3.98
CA ALA A 88 1.52 -0.59 3.28
C ALA A 88 0.50 -1.61 2.79
N ASN A 89 0.97 -2.67 2.11
CA ASN A 89 0.06 -3.68 1.56
C ASN A 89 -0.54 -4.59 2.62
N SER A 90 0.15 -4.86 3.73
CA SER A 90 -0.42 -5.63 4.85
C SER A 90 -1.64 -4.93 5.45
N VAL A 91 -1.51 -3.64 5.76
CA VAL A 91 -2.61 -2.87 6.36
C VAL A 91 -3.72 -2.62 5.34
N THR A 92 -3.36 -2.35 4.08
CA THR A 92 -4.36 -2.20 2.99
C THR A 92 -5.16 -3.49 2.81
N LEU A 93 -4.52 -4.66 2.79
CA LEU A 93 -5.19 -5.95 2.65
C LEU A 93 -6.17 -6.21 3.80
N PHE A 94 -5.79 -5.86 5.03
CA PHE A 94 -6.67 -5.95 6.19
C PHE A 94 -7.92 -5.06 6.04
N LEU A 95 -7.75 -3.78 5.69
CA LEU A 95 -8.86 -2.83 5.55
C LEU A 95 -9.78 -3.19 4.37
N ALA A 96 -9.21 -3.48 3.20
CA ALA A 96 -9.96 -3.88 2.02
C ALA A 96 -10.67 -5.23 2.22
N GLY A 97 -10.01 -6.18 2.91
CA GLY A 97 -10.60 -7.45 3.34
C GLY A 97 -11.80 -7.25 4.26
N ALA A 98 -11.73 -6.32 5.22
CA ALA A 98 -12.87 -5.99 6.07
C ALA A 98 -14.06 -5.45 5.25
N VAL A 99 -13.83 -4.56 4.27
CA VAL A 99 -14.89 -4.09 3.36
C VAL A 99 -15.46 -5.23 2.53
N LEU A 100 -14.63 -6.12 2.00
CA LEU A 100 -15.05 -7.28 1.23
C LEU A 100 -15.94 -8.22 2.06
N VAL A 101 -15.53 -8.52 3.29
CA VAL A 101 -16.33 -9.33 4.23
C VAL A 101 -17.66 -8.67 4.55
N MET A 102 -17.67 -7.35 4.80
CA MET A 102 -18.92 -6.61 5.02
C MET A 102 -19.82 -6.63 3.78
N LYS A 103 -19.27 -6.47 2.57
CA LYS A 103 -20.03 -6.60 1.32
C LYS A 103 -20.70 -7.97 1.27
N VAL A 104 -19.95 -9.06 1.40
CA VAL A 104 -20.52 -10.42 1.33
C VAL A 104 -21.57 -10.67 2.42
N ARG A 105 -21.37 -10.15 3.64
CA ARG A 105 -22.30 -10.34 4.75
C ARG A 105 -23.61 -9.56 4.55
N PHE A 106 -23.53 -8.26 4.28
CA PHE A 106 -24.73 -7.41 4.21
C PHE A 106 -25.54 -7.65 2.93
N ASP A 107 -24.91 -8.14 1.86
CA ASP A 107 -25.60 -8.58 0.65
C ASP A 107 -26.45 -9.85 0.89
N ARG A 108 -26.04 -10.71 1.83
CA ARG A 108 -26.77 -11.94 2.23
C ARG A 108 -27.90 -11.70 3.23
N GLU A 109 -27.85 -10.58 3.95
CA GLU A 109 -28.88 -10.19 4.93
C GLU A 109 -30.08 -9.47 4.25
N ARG A 110 -30.02 -9.27 2.93
CA ARG A 110 -31.13 -8.81 2.08
C ARG A 110 -31.86 -9.97 1.43
#